data_AF-A0AAQ3DL90-F1
#
_entry.id   AF-A0AAQ3DL90-F1
#
_cell.length_a   1.000
_cell.length_b   1.000
_cell.length_c   1.000
_cell.angle_alpha   90.00
_cell.angle_beta   90.00
_cell.angle_gamma   90.00
#
_symmetry.space_group_name_H-M   'P 1'
#
loop_
_entity.id
_entity.type
_entity.pdbx_description
1 polymer ?
#
loop_
_entity_poly.entity_id
_entity_poly.type
_entity_poly.pdbx_seq_one_letter_code
_entity_poly.pdbx_strand_id
1 'polypeptide(L)'
;MKMLLKALSFILVSSSSLLVISCTNNKPSSSQNINSNTMNANTRNNNEKKEEIIIKKPLTAEQQKQINDIFTSQQDAFATFHTYQDVVDQLQVFLAKEKLDEVKLFNKEEKDKTLQLDDSGTKNSIKIRVFGNEFEFKPKTVKNTVETIYSDDKKEKVVQLGYSKKPEGKINYYVLNTLDQNTKEVPENLPLKVNSLSDAFKENKNEKIVNIDKWNTKNIVSFKNMFYSAKSFNQDISKWNTSNAENMSAMFFEAEKFNKPLDKWDVSKVKDMESIFDGATVFNQNLNNWTTSSLVELTYGFRGALKFNQPLDKWDVSNVKTMDGLFSEAYEFNQNITLWKTSNVESMNGMFSDAKAFNQNLSNWDVKKVGNYQNFANGLQSTMTKDKLPKFNNMNKGDEHIYGLKK
;
A
#
# COMPACT_ATOMS: atom_id res chain seq x y z
N MET A 1 -8.67 42.16 -13.07
CA MET A 1 -9.95 41.51 -13.40
C MET A 1 -9.82 40.90 -14.78
N LYS A 2 -9.78 39.56 -14.87
CA LYS A 2 -9.96 38.72 -16.08
C LYS A 2 -8.92 38.89 -17.22
N MET A 3 -8.47 37.90 -17.97
CA MET A 3 -8.45 36.43 -17.96
C MET A 3 -7.80 36.05 -19.32
N LEU A 4 -7.01 34.97 -19.36
CA LEU A 4 -6.92 34.01 -20.50
C LEU A 4 -6.31 34.50 -21.84
N LEU A 5 -5.62 33.70 -22.66
CA LEU A 5 -5.25 32.29 -22.68
C LEU A 5 -4.12 32.17 -23.73
N LYS A 6 -3.06 31.39 -23.47
CA LYS A 6 -2.21 30.83 -24.53
C LYS A 6 -2.33 29.32 -24.48
N ALA A 7 -2.81 28.75 -25.58
CA ALA A 7 -2.88 27.32 -25.80
C ALA A 7 -1.77 26.86 -26.74
N LEU A 8 -1.34 25.62 -26.49
CA LEU A 8 -0.73 24.63 -27.40
C LEU A 8 0.70 24.87 -27.92
N SER A 9 1.60 23.95 -27.53
CA SER A 9 1.86 22.78 -28.37
C SER A 9 2.66 21.71 -27.63
N PHE A 10 2.18 20.48 -27.75
CA PHE A 10 2.83 19.24 -27.33
C PHE A 10 4.03 18.95 -28.24
N ILE A 11 5.17 18.61 -27.66
CA ILE A 11 6.17 17.75 -28.30
C ILE A 11 6.51 16.63 -27.32
N LEU A 12 6.31 15.40 -27.80
CA LEU A 12 6.72 14.15 -27.16
C LEU A 12 8.22 14.16 -26.90
N VAL A 13 8.61 13.87 -25.66
CA VAL A 13 9.93 13.26 -25.39
C VAL A 13 9.67 12.01 -24.58
N SER A 14 10.00 10.88 -25.21
CA SER A 14 10.07 9.55 -24.62
C SER A 14 10.97 9.59 -23.38
N SER A 15 10.41 9.28 -22.21
CA SER A 15 11.19 9.07 -20.99
C SER A 15 11.95 7.76 -21.09
N SER A 16 13.24 7.85 -21.38
CA SER A 16 14.19 6.75 -21.19
C SER A 16 14.29 6.46 -19.70
N SER A 17 13.79 5.31 -19.29
CA SER A 17 13.97 4.73 -17.96
C SER A 17 15.45 4.48 -17.72
N LEU A 18 16.08 5.27 -16.83
CA LEU A 18 17.38 4.92 -16.28
C LEU A 18 17.19 3.81 -15.23
N LEU A 19 17.40 2.57 -15.68
CA LEU A 19 17.69 1.42 -14.83
C LEU A 19 19.01 1.70 -14.09
N VAL A 20 18.95 1.87 -12.76
CA VAL A 20 20.16 1.75 -11.93
C VAL A 20 20.36 0.26 -11.67
N ILE A 21 21.21 -0.36 -12.48
CA ILE A 21 21.69 -1.73 -12.27
C ILE A 21 22.70 -1.68 -11.12
N SER A 22 22.35 -2.28 -9.99
CA SER A 22 23.28 -2.61 -8.92
C SER A 22 24.13 -3.80 -9.38
N CYS A 23 25.40 -3.57 -9.71
CA CYS A 23 26.35 -4.64 -9.99
C CYS A 23 26.86 -5.23 -8.67
N THR A 24 26.38 -6.42 -8.31
CA THR A 24 27.01 -7.30 -7.33
C THR A 24 28.04 -8.18 -8.03
N ASN A 25 29.32 -7.90 -7.79
CA ASN A 25 30.40 -8.82 -8.20
C ASN A 25 30.52 -9.95 -7.17
N ASN A 26 30.02 -11.12 -7.55
CA ASN A 26 30.42 -12.40 -6.98
C ASN A 26 31.49 -13.02 -7.89
N LYS A 27 32.65 -13.41 -7.34
CA LYS A 27 33.29 -14.72 -7.58
C LYS A 27 34.58 -14.89 -6.74
N PRO A 28 35.07 -16.13 -6.55
CA PRO A 28 35.36 -16.69 -5.23
C PRO A 28 36.85 -16.98 -5.04
N SER A 29 37.29 -17.21 -3.80
CA SER A 29 38.48 -18.04 -3.60
C SER A 29 38.56 -18.65 -2.20
N SER A 30 38.79 -19.95 -2.26
CA SER A 30 39.18 -20.90 -1.23
C SER A 30 40.35 -20.47 -0.35
N SER A 31 40.31 -21.01 0.87
CA SER A 31 41.36 -21.18 1.87
C SER A 31 42.75 -21.52 1.31
N GLN A 32 43.80 -20.94 1.89
CA GLN A 32 44.91 -21.69 2.49
C GLN A 32 45.79 -20.79 3.38
N ASN A 33 46.02 -21.27 4.60
CA ASN A 33 46.98 -20.77 5.58
C ASN A 33 48.41 -21.12 5.16
N ILE A 34 49.34 -20.16 5.14
CA ILE A 34 50.76 -20.37 5.41
C ILE A 34 51.33 -19.19 6.20
N ASN A 35 51.99 -19.50 7.31
CA ASN A 35 52.73 -18.62 8.21
C ASN A 35 53.96 -17.96 7.57
N SER A 36 54.27 -16.72 7.97
CA SER A 36 55.65 -16.31 8.34
C SER A 36 55.66 -14.96 9.08
N ASN A 37 56.25 -14.95 10.28
CA ASN A 37 56.85 -13.77 10.93
C ASN A 37 57.85 -13.11 9.94
N THR A 38 58.13 -11.81 9.90
CA THR A 38 58.70 -10.96 10.96
C THR A 38 58.88 -9.51 10.43
N MET A 39 58.96 -8.54 11.35
CA MET A 39 59.63 -7.22 11.30
C MET A 39 58.94 -6.00 10.66
N ASN A 40 58.48 -5.12 11.57
CA ASN A 40 58.68 -3.66 11.65
C ASN A 40 58.92 -2.88 10.34
N ALA A 41 57.90 -2.11 9.96
CA ALA A 41 58.09 -0.77 9.38
C ALA A 41 56.98 0.16 9.85
N ASN A 42 57.36 1.14 10.67
CA ASN A 42 56.55 2.30 11.01
C ASN A 42 56.06 2.97 9.73
N THR A 43 54.77 2.83 9.44
CA THR A 43 54.11 3.65 8.44
C THR A 43 52.90 4.28 9.10
N ARG A 44 52.99 5.57 9.40
CA ARG A 44 51.86 6.40 9.80
C ARG A 44 50.84 6.35 8.65
N ASN A 45 49.79 5.55 8.80
CA ASN A 45 48.61 5.63 7.94
C ASN A 45 47.87 6.92 8.27
N ASN A 46 48.27 8.00 7.61
CA ASN A 46 47.39 9.13 7.37
C ASN A 46 46.23 8.63 6.50
N ASN A 47 45.14 8.19 7.13
CA ASN A 47 43.85 8.08 6.48
C ASN A 47 43.33 9.51 6.24
N GLU A 48 43.88 10.20 5.25
CA GLU A 48 43.24 11.36 4.67
C GLU A 48 41.93 10.89 4.05
N LYS A 49 40.81 11.14 4.75
CA LYS A 49 39.48 11.12 4.16
C LYS A 49 39.54 12.03 2.94
N LYS A 50 39.51 11.47 1.73
CA LYS A 50 39.33 12.23 0.49
C LYS A 50 38.05 13.05 0.64
N GLU A 51 38.18 14.34 0.91
CA GLU A 51 37.06 15.27 0.89
C GLU A 51 36.47 15.27 -0.53
N GLU A 52 35.17 14.99 -0.61
CA GLU A 52 34.43 15.04 -1.86
C GLU A 52 34.46 16.49 -2.36
N ILE A 53 34.99 16.72 -3.57
CA ILE A 53 35.06 18.06 -4.15
C ILE A 53 33.62 18.54 -4.41
N ILE A 54 33.16 19.51 -3.61
CA ILE A 54 31.81 20.09 -3.73
C ILE A 54 31.86 21.24 -4.74
N ILE A 55 31.32 21.00 -5.93
CA ILE A 55 31.14 22.04 -6.95
C ILE A 55 29.83 22.80 -6.63
N LYS A 56 29.94 24.10 -6.34
CA LYS A 56 28.77 24.95 -6.08
C LYS A 56 28.20 25.48 -7.39
N LYS A 57 26.90 25.25 -7.64
CA LYS A 57 26.17 25.94 -8.71
C LYS A 57 25.62 27.25 -8.14
N PRO A 58 25.82 28.41 -8.79
CA PRO A 58 25.22 29.66 -8.36
C PRO A 58 23.69 29.56 -8.30
N LEU A 59 23.09 30.05 -7.20
CA LEU A 59 21.64 30.15 -7.02
C LEU A 59 21.21 31.62 -7.12
N THR A 60 20.14 31.86 -7.87
CA THR A 60 19.48 33.18 -7.88
C THR A 60 18.82 33.49 -6.54
N ALA A 61 18.57 34.78 -6.26
CA ALA A 61 17.86 35.18 -5.05
C ALA A 61 16.46 34.55 -4.94
N GLU A 62 15.77 34.41 -6.07
CA GLU A 62 14.45 33.75 -6.13
C GLU A 62 14.55 32.27 -5.74
N GLN A 63 15.54 31.55 -6.27
CA GLN A 63 15.76 30.14 -5.90
C GLN A 63 16.09 29.98 -4.41
N GLN A 64 16.91 30.87 -3.85
CA GLN A 64 17.21 30.84 -2.41
C GLN A 64 15.95 31.09 -1.57
N LYS A 65 15.11 32.03 -1.99
CA LYS A 65 13.81 32.30 -1.36
C LYS A 65 12.89 31.07 -1.44
N GLN A 66 12.78 30.44 -2.61
CA GLN A 66 11.98 29.23 -2.80
C GLN A 66 12.43 28.07 -1.89
N ILE A 67 13.74 27.86 -1.73
CA ILE A 67 14.29 26.85 -0.82
C ILE A 67 13.83 27.12 0.61
N ASN A 68 13.99 28.37 1.07
CA ASN A 68 13.60 28.75 2.42
C ASN A 68 12.08 28.66 2.64
N ASP A 69 11.27 29.06 1.66
CA ASP A 69 9.80 28.96 1.72
C ASP A 69 9.37 27.48 1.85
N ILE A 70 10.00 26.57 1.09
CA ILE A 70 9.78 25.12 1.21
C ILE A 70 10.19 24.63 2.60
N PHE A 71 11.37 25.01 3.08
CA PHE A 71 11.86 24.62 4.41
C PHE A 71 10.88 25.07 5.50
N THR A 72 10.44 26.33 5.48
CA THR A 72 9.44 26.85 6.41
C THR A 72 8.14 26.05 6.36
N SER A 73 7.66 25.68 5.17
CA SER A 73 6.42 24.89 5.04
C SER A 73 6.50 23.46 5.61
N GLN A 74 7.71 22.91 5.80
CA GLN A 74 7.93 21.52 6.22
C GLN A 74 8.43 21.39 7.67
N GLN A 75 8.50 22.49 8.44
CA GLN A 75 9.10 22.46 9.78
C GLN A 75 8.37 21.56 10.79
N ASP A 76 7.09 21.27 10.55
CA ASP A 76 6.25 20.42 11.42
C ASP A 76 6.05 18.99 10.85
N ALA A 77 6.70 18.65 9.74
CA ALA A 77 6.46 17.41 8.99
C ALA A 77 7.29 16.21 9.48
N PHE A 78 7.99 16.33 10.61
CA PHE A 78 8.96 15.36 11.10
C PHE A 78 8.78 15.00 12.57
N ALA A 79 9.31 13.83 12.94
CA ALA A 79 9.14 13.21 14.25
C ALA A 79 10.44 12.47 14.67
N THR A 80 10.54 12.07 15.92
CA THR A 80 11.75 11.45 16.53
C THR A 80 12.23 10.17 15.81
N PHE A 81 11.35 9.50 15.08
CA PHE A 81 11.71 8.31 14.30
C PHE A 81 12.33 8.62 12.93
N HIS A 82 12.43 9.89 12.55
CA HIS A 82 13.13 10.32 11.33
C HIS A 82 14.61 10.48 11.59
N THR A 83 15.41 10.03 10.63
CA THR A 83 16.83 10.36 10.54
C THR A 83 17.04 11.66 9.78
N TYR A 84 18.25 12.20 9.84
CA TYR A 84 18.63 13.37 9.04
C TYR A 84 18.54 13.08 7.54
N GLN A 85 18.82 11.83 7.13
CA GLN A 85 18.63 11.44 5.74
C GLN A 85 17.16 11.42 5.34
N ASP A 86 16.25 10.94 6.21
CA ASP A 86 14.81 10.98 5.91
C ASP A 86 14.33 12.42 5.68
N VAL A 87 14.83 13.38 6.46
CA VAL A 87 14.53 14.81 6.30
C VAL A 87 14.99 15.31 4.93
N VAL A 88 16.25 15.01 4.56
CA VAL A 88 16.82 15.40 3.26
C VAL A 88 16.02 14.81 2.10
N ASP A 89 15.74 13.50 2.16
CA ASP A 89 15.00 12.79 1.11
C ASP A 89 13.59 13.35 0.94
N GLN A 90 12.90 13.67 2.05
CA GLN A 90 11.58 14.26 2.01
C GLN A 90 11.59 15.69 1.44
N LEU A 91 12.56 16.54 1.84
CA LEU A 91 12.69 17.89 1.30
C LEU A 91 13.04 17.89 -0.19
N GLN A 92 13.84 16.90 -0.65
CA GLN A 92 14.16 16.73 -2.06
C GLN A 92 12.92 16.53 -2.92
N VAL A 93 11.87 15.86 -2.42
CA VAL A 93 10.60 15.67 -3.16
C VAL A 93 9.95 17.01 -3.50
N PHE A 94 9.99 17.99 -2.59
CA PHE A 94 9.42 19.32 -2.82
C PHE A 94 10.35 20.18 -3.68
N LEU A 95 11.65 20.18 -3.39
CA LEU A 95 12.64 20.95 -4.14
C LEU A 95 12.77 20.51 -5.60
N ALA A 96 12.60 19.22 -5.89
CA ALA A 96 12.66 18.71 -7.26
C ALA A 96 11.54 19.28 -8.15
N LYS A 97 10.36 19.61 -7.60
CA LYS A 97 9.27 20.26 -8.35
C LYS A 97 9.67 21.66 -8.86
N GLU A 98 10.54 22.33 -8.11
CA GLU A 98 11.11 23.64 -8.45
C GLU A 98 12.43 23.55 -9.23
N LYS A 99 12.80 22.35 -9.71
CA LYS A 99 14.08 22.08 -10.41
C LYS A 99 15.32 22.36 -9.54
N LEU A 100 15.19 22.10 -8.23
CA LEU A 100 16.24 22.23 -7.21
C LEU A 100 16.62 20.85 -6.64
N ASP A 101 16.87 19.89 -7.52
CA ASP A 101 16.88 18.45 -7.24
C ASP A 101 18.20 17.88 -6.67
N GLU A 102 19.31 18.62 -6.72
CA GLU A 102 20.56 18.21 -6.07
C GLU A 102 20.56 18.58 -4.58
N VAL A 103 19.94 17.73 -3.76
CA VAL A 103 19.87 17.91 -2.31
C VAL A 103 20.67 16.83 -1.60
N LYS A 104 21.60 17.22 -0.72
CA LYS A 104 22.48 16.29 0.01
C LYS A 104 22.64 16.73 1.45
N LEU A 105 22.83 15.78 2.37
CA LEU A 105 23.24 16.10 3.73
C LEU A 105 24.64 16.74 3.72
N PHE A 106 24.87 17.74 4.57
CA PHE A 106 26.18 18.40 4.65
C PHE A 106 27.27 17.44 5.15
N ASN A 107 26.99 16.69 6.22
CA ASN A 107 27.85 15.64 6.72
C ASN A 107 27.19 14.27 6.51
N LYS A 108 27.67 13.49 5.55
CA LYS A 108 27.12 12.16 5.23
C LYS A 108 27.22 11.17 6.40
N GLU A 109 28.12 11.39 7.36
CA GLU A 109 28.26 10.53 8.55
C GLU A 109 27.09 10.71 9.53
N GLU A 110 26.31 11.78 9.37
CA GLU A 110 25.15 12.06 10.22
C GLU A 110 23.84 11.50 9.67
N LYS A 111 23.88 10.80 8.53
CA LYS A 111 22.68 10.31 7.83
C LYS A 111 21.74 9.49 8.72
N ASP A 112 22.30 8.75 9.69
CA ASP A 112 21.56 7.85 10.58
C ASP A 112 21.22 8.51 11.93
N LYS A 113 21.65 9.76 12.18
CA LYS A 113 21.25 10.49 13.38
C LYS A 113 19.75 10.76 13.34
N THR A 114 19.06 10.44 14.44
CA THR A 114 17.62 10.66 14.58
C THR A 114 17.33 12.04 15.17
N LEU A 115 16.17 12.59 14.84
CA LEU A 115 15.67 13.81 15.48
C LEU A 115 15.39 13.57 16.96
N GLN A 116 15.61 14.60 17.78
CA GLN A 116 15.40 14.57 19.22
C GLN A 116 14.07 15.22 19.59
N LEU A 117 13.45 14.77 20.69
CA LEU A 117 12.22 15.38 21.21
C LEU A 117 12.46 16.86 21.54
N ASP A 118 11.65 17.74 20.94
CA ASP A 118 11.88 19.18 21.01
C ASP A 118 10.58 19.97 20.84
N ASP A 119 10.05 20.45 21.95
CA ASP A 119 8.89 21.37 21.96
C ASP A 119 9.29 22.83 21.74
N SER A 120 10.59 23.15 21.80
CA SER A 120 11.10 24.53 21.69
C SER A 120 11.55 24.91 20.27
N GLY A 121 11.82 23.91 19.42
CA GLY A 121 12.33 24.08 18.06
C GLY A 121 13.78 24.51 17.95
N THR A 122 14.58 24.26 19.00
CA THR A 122 15.97 24.72 19.08
C THR A 122 17.00 23.60 19.14
N LYS A 123 16.58 22.34 19.38
CA LYS A 123 17.48 21.19 19.55
C LYS A 123 17.85 20.53 18.22
N ASN A 124 16.97 20.62 17.23
CA ASN A 124 17.17 19.98 15.94
C ASN A 124 17.62 21.00 14.90
N SER A 125 18.78 20.77 14.30
CA SER A 125 19.26 21.51 13.14
C SER A 125 19.98 20.57 12.19
N ILE A 126 19.59 20.61 10.92
CA ILE A 126 20.17 19.78 9.86
C ILE A 126 20.78 20.69 8.82
N LYS A 127 22.10 20.56 8.63
CA LYS A 127 22.81 21.23 7.54
C LYS A 127 22.64 20.46 6.25
N ILE A 128 22.14 21.13 5.22
CA ILE A 128 21.78 20.56 3.92
C ILE A 128 22.52 21.34 2.84
N ARG A 129 22.91 20.64 1.77
CA ARG A 129 23.43 21.27 0.55
C ARG A 129 22.39 21.18 -0.55
N VAL A 130 22.09 22.31 -1.19
CA VAL A 130 21.30 22.38 -2.43
C VAL A 130 22.20 22.93 -3.55
N PHE A 131 22.47 22.11 -4.57
CA PHE A 131 23.50 22.36 -5.59
C PHE A 131 24.86 22.81 -5.01
N GLY A 132 25.26 22.18 -3.91
CA GLY A 132 26.51 22.49 -3.19
C GLY A 132 26.47 23.73 -2.27
N ASN A 133 25.40 24.52 -2.29
CA ASN A 133 25.22 25.67 -1.40
C ASN A 133 24.65 25.22 -0.06
N GLU A 134 25.17 25.75 1.04
CA GLU A 134 24.78 25.36 2.40
C GLU A 134 23.49 26.07 2.83
N PHE A 135 22.56 25.28 3.39
CA PHE A 135 21.34 25.71 4.04
C PHE A 135 21.20 25.01 5.38
N GLU A 136 20.39 25.58 6.26
CA GLU A 136 20.08 25.01 7.57
C GLU A 136 18.57 24.80 7.65
N PHE A 137 18.15 23.56 7.89
CA PHE A 137 16.76 23.22 8.15
C PHE A 137 16.56 22.98 9.65
N LYS A 138 15.58 23.67 10.24
CA LYS A 138 15.24 23.55 11.66
C LYS A 138 13.79 23.12 11.81
N PRO A 139 13.52 21.85 12.16
CA PRO A 139 12.19 21.43 12.59
C PRO A 139 11.73 22.30 13.77
N LYS A 140 10.45 22.69 13.78
CA LYS A 140 9.90 23.57 14.81
C LYS A 140 9.47 22.78 16.04
N THR A 141 8.72 21.71 15.84
CA THR A 141 8.32 20.82 16.92
C THR A 141 8.61 19.39 16.50
N VAL A 142 9.35 18.65 17.32
CA VAL A 142 9.62 17.24 17.07
C VAL A 142 9.04 16.40 18.19
N LYS A 143 7.98 15.65 17.85
CA LYS A 143 7.29 14.68 18.73
C LYS A 143 7.53 13.25 18.25
N ASN A 144 6.89 12.29 18.91
CA ASN A 144 6.90 10.88 18.49
C ASN A 144 5.95 10.58 17.32
N THR A 145 5.18 11.56 16.88
CA THR A 145 4.23 11.48 15.76
C THR A 145 4.31 12.75 14.93
N VAL A 146 3.88 12.66 13.68
CA VAL A 146 3.59 13.84 12.85
C VAL A 146 2.09 14.09 12.93
N GLU A 147 1.70 15.33 13.21
CA GLU A 147 0.29 15.71 13.34
C GLU A 147 -0.35 15.97 11.97
N THR A 148 -1.61 15.59 11.83
CA THR A 148 -2.42 15.95 10.66
C THR A 148 -2.92 17.37 10.83
N ILE A 149 -2.66 18.23 9.86
CA ILE A 149 -3.11 19.63 9.88
C ILE A 149 -4.12 19.82 8.76
N TYR A 150 -5.25 20.44 9.10
CA TYR A 150 -6.31 20.82 8.17
C TYR A 150 -6.31 22.34 7.95
N SER A 151 -6.80 22.78 6.79
CA SER A 151 -6.93 24.22 6.49
C SER A 151 -8.03 24.93 7.27
N ASP A 152 -8.98 24.17 7.81
CA ASP A 152 -10.20 24.69 8.42
C ASP A 152 -10.82 23.68 9.40
N ASP A 153 -11.77 24.17 10.21
CA ASP A 153 -12.50 23.38 11.21
C ASP A 153 -13.45 22.34 10.60
N LYS A 154 -13.84 22.50 9.32
CA LYS A 154 -14.66 21.52 8.60
C LYS A 154 -13.84 20.30 8.18
N LYS A 155 -12.51 20.41 8.21
CA LYS A 155 -11.54 19.36 7.91
C LYS A 155 -11.70 18.81 6.49
N GLU A 156 -12.06 19.67 5.55
CA GLU A 156 -12.25 19.27 4.15
C GLU A 156 -10.93 19.17 3.38
N LYS A 157 -9.90 19.91 3.78
CA LYS A 157 -8.59 19.90 3.12
C LYS A 157 -7.47 19.70 4.12
N VAL A 158 -6.67 18.67 3.88
CA VAL A 158 -5.46 18.37 4.62
C VAL A 158 -4.31 19.17 4.01
N VAL A 159 -3.61 19.95 4.85
CA VAL A 159 -2.39 20.68 4.44
C VAL A 159 -1.11 19.95 4.85
N GLN A 160 -1.16 19.14 5.91
CA GLN A 160 -0.08 18.24 6.31
C GLN A 160 -0.65 16.88 6.69
N LEU A 161 -0.08 15.82 6.11
CA LEU A 161 -0.42 14.44 6.45
C LEU A 161 0.30 14.03 7.73
N GLY A 162 -0.47 13.66 8.76
CA GLY A 162 0.05 13.11 10.00
C GLY A 162 0.20 11.59 9.93
N TYR A 163 1.20 11.07 10.63
CA TYR A 163 1.50 9.64 10.67
C TYR A 163 2.31 9.32 11.92
N SER A 164 2.28 8.06 12.32
CA SER A 164 2.90 7.58 13.55
C SER A 164 3.60 6.24 13.35
N LYS A 165 4.66 6.02 14.12
CA LYS A 165 5.35 4.73 14.16
C LYS A 165 4.57 3.76 15.06
N LYS A 166 4.09 2.65 14.49
CA LYS A 166 3.46 1.53 15.20
C LYS A 166 4.33 0.27 15.02
N PRO A 167 5.06 -0.17 16.05
CA PRO A 167 5.83 -1.41 15.98
C PRO A 167 4.89 -2.62 16.06
N GLU A 168 5.09 -3.59 15.16
CA GLU A 168 4.39 -4.88 15.20
C GLU A 168 5.42 -6.00 14.99
N GLY A 169 5.76 -6.70 16.07
CA GLY A 169 6.87 -7.65 16.08
C GLY A 169 8.20 -6.98 15.70
N LYS A 170 8.82 -7.43 14.60
CA LYS A 170 10.09 -6.89 14.07
C LYS A 170 9.90 -5.82 12.99
N ILE A 171 8.67 -5.55 12.58
CA ILE A 171 8.35 -4.61 11.49
C ILE A 171 7.95 -3.28 12.12
N ASN A 172 8.52 -2.19 11.59
CA ASN A 172 8.09 -0.84 11.92
C ASN A 172 7.08 -0.37 10.88
N TYR A 173 5.82 -0.25 11.27
CA TYR A 173 4.83 0.44 10.44
C TYR A 173 4.87 1.93 10.73
N TYR A 174 4.86 2.74 9.68
CA TYR A 174 4.65 4.17 9.72
C TYR A 174 3.28 4.42 9.11
N VAL A 175 2.29 4.44 9.99
CA VAL A 175 0.87 4.39 9.63
C VAL A 175 0.37 5.82 9.48
N LEU A 176 -0.20 6.12 8.31
CA LEU A 176 -0.91 7.38 8.09
C LEU A 176 -2.07 7.47 9.10
N ASN A 177 -2.23 8.63 9.73
CA ASN A 177 -3.37 8.84 10.62
C ASN A 177 -4.67 8.73 9.82
N THR A 178 -5.69 8.11 10.41
CA THR A 178 -7.06 8.16 9.86
C THR A 178 -7.46 9.62 9.67
N LEU A 179 -7.82 9.97 8.44
CA LEU A 179 -8.25 11.30 8.08
C LEU A 179 -9.73 11.48 8.41
N ASP A 180 -10.17 12.73 8.57
CA ASP A 180 -11.56 13.03 8.85
C ASP A 180 -12.44 12.55 7.69
N GLN A 181 -13.62 12.00 8.02
CA GLN A 181 -14.60 11.51 7.05
C GLN A 181 -15.04 12.58 6.02
N ASN A 182 -14.88 13.86 6.33
CA ASN A 182 -15.20 14.97 5.43
C ASN A 182 -14.04 15.36 4.49
N THR A 183 -12.86 14.73 4.61
CA THR A 183 -11.67 15.06 3.79
C THR A 183 -11.95 14.89 2.30
N LYS A 184 -11.83 15.98 1.56
CA LYS A 184 -12.03 16.11 0.11
C LYS A 184 -10.72 16.33 -0.65
N GLU A 185 -9.69 16.85 0.01
CA GLU A 185 -8.40 17.15 -0.61
C GLU A 185 -7.25 16.78 0.32
N VAL A 186 -6.23 16.14 -0.25
CA VAL A 186 -4.98 15.82 0.44
C VAL A 186 -3.78 16.44 -0.30
N PRO A 187 -2.61 16.57 0.35
CA PRO A 187 -1.39 16.96 -0.34
C PRO A 187 -1.04 15.97 -1.46
N GLU A 188 -0.43 16.47 -2.54
CA GLU A 188 -0.06 15.64 -3.70
C GLU A 188 0.98 14.57 -3.38
N ASN A 189 1.84 14.83 -2.40
CA ASN A 189 2.93 13.93 -2.04
C ASN A 189 2.58 13.20 -0.74
N LEU A 190 2.58 11.87 -0.80
CA LEU A 190 2.57 11.03 0.40
C LEU A 190 3.97 11.08 1.06
N PRO A 191 4.08 11.22 2.40
CA PRO A 191 5.40 11.21 3.06
C PRO A 191 6.14 9.90 2.80
N LEU A 192 7.43 9.98 2.44
CA LEU A 192 8.21 8.83 1.96
C LEU A 192 8.34 7.71 2.99
N LYS A 193 8.32 8.07 4.28
CA LYS A 193 8.44 7.13 5.40
C LYS A 193 7.17 6.28 5.59
N VAL A 194 6.01 6.76 5.13
CA VAL A 194 4.73 6.05 5.29
C VAL A 194 4.77 4.76 4.48
N ASN A 195 4.49 3.65 5.17
CA ASN A 195 4.42 2.31 4.58
C ASN A 195 3.10 1.59 4.89
N SER A 196 2.15 2.28 5.53
CA SER A 196 0.81 1.76 5.79
C SER A 196 -0.21 2.90 5.63
N LEU A 197 -1.22 2.62 4.82
CA LEU A 197 -2.41 3.46 4.63
C LEU A 197 -3.60 2.88 5.40
N SER A 198 -3.32 2.11 6.46
CA SER A 198 -4.36 1.45 7.22
C SER A 198 -5.33 2.47 7.81
N ASP A 199 -6.63 2.24 7.60
CA ASP A 199 -7.72 3.10 8.05
C ASP A 199 -7.67 4.56 7.53
N ALA A 200 -6.85 4.88 6.52
CA ALA A 200 -6.58 6.28 6.12
C ALA A 200 -7.83 7.08 5.71
N PHE A 201 -8.76 6.45 4.99
CA PHE A 201 -10.02 7.04 4.52
C PHE A 201 -11.23 6.24 4.98
N LYS A 202 -11.11 5.56 6.13
CA LYS A 202 -12.23 4.87 6.76
C LYS A 202 -13.40 5.84 6.94
N GLU A 203 -14.59 5.40 6.53
CA GLU A 203 -15.87 6.12 6.58
C GLU A 203 -15.89 7.45 5.81
N ASN A 204 -14.94 7.67 4.87
CA ASN A 204 -14.94 8.90 4.07
C ASN A 204 -16.23 9.03 3.24
N LYS A 205 -16.83 10.22 3.28
CA LYS A 205 -18.14 10.49 2.69
C LYS A 205 -18.11 10.89 1.23
N ASN A 206 -16.93 11.16 0.68
CA ASN A 206 -16.77 11.76 -0.63
C ASN A 206 -16.59 10.71 -1.72
N GLU A 207 -17.13 10.98 -2.91
CA GLU A 207 -16.89 10.12 -4.09
C GLU A 207 -15.44 10.20 -4.57
N LYS A 208 -14.84 11.38 -4.45
CA LYS A 208 -13.48 11.70 -4.88
C LYS A 208 -12.75 12.49 -3.81
N ILE A 209 -11.47 12.20 -3.68
CA ILE A 209 -10.49 12.88 -2.85
C ILE A 209 -9.42 13.46 -3.80
N VAL A 210 -9.36 14.78 -3.89
CA VAL A 210 -8.42 15.50 -4.75
C VAL A 210 -6.99 15.16 -4.35
N ASN A 211 -6.17 14.85 -5.38
CA ASN A 211 -4.75 14.48 -5.33
C ASN A 211 -4.40 13.07 -4.82
N ILE A 212 -5.35 12.27 -4.33
CA ILE A 212 -5.05 10.92 -3.86
C ILE A 212 -4.49 10.01 -4.99
N ASP A 213 -4.88 10.29 -6.23
CA ASP A 213 -4.40 9.61 -7.44
C ASP A 213 -2.93 9.90 -7.77
N LYS A 214 -2.35 10.97 -7.19
CA LYS A 214 -0.96 11.38 -7.39
C LYS A 214 0.02 10.71 -6.42
N TRP A 215 -0.48 10.04 -5.38
CA TRP A 215 0.36 9.43 -4.36
C TRP A 215 1.26 8.33 -4.94
N ASN A 216 2.53 8.37 -4.55
CA ASN A 216 3.47 7.28 -4.83
C ASN A 216 3.32 6.19 -3.77
N THR A 217 2.59 5.13 -4.09
CA THR A 217 2.28 4.04 -3.15
C THR A 217 3.29 2.90 -3.15
N LYS A 218 4.45 3.04 -3.82
CA LYS A 218 5.43 1.95 -3.96
C LYS A 218 5.95 1.40 -2.61
N ASN A 219 5.92 2.19 -1.55
CA ASN A 219 6.41 1.80 -0.23
C ASN A 219 5.30 1.20 0.66
N ILE A 220 4.05 1.16 0.19
CA ILE A 220 2.91 0.73 1.02
C ILE A 220 2.85 -0.79 1.09
N VAL A 221 2.88 -1.28 2.33
CA VAL A 221 2.80 -2.69 2.69
C VAL A 221 1.39 -3.07 3.16
N SER A 222 0.65 -2.13 3.73
CA SER A 222 -0.72 -2.38 4.22
C SER A 222 -1.71 -1.33 3.72
N PHE A 223 -2.78 -1.81 3.10
CA PHE A 223 -3.98 -1.06 2.70
C PHE A 223 -5.20 -1.43 3.55
N LYS A 224 -4.98 -2.13 4.67
CA LYS A 224 -6.04 -2.61 5.57
C LYS A 224 -7.08 -1.52 5.88
N ASN A 225 -8.36 -1.80 5.69
CA ASN A 225 -9.47 -0.88 5.99
C ASN A 225 -9.39 0.51 5.30
N MET A 226 -8.54 0.72 4.29
CA MET A 226 -8.25 2.07 3.79
C MET A 226 -9.52 2.85 3.40
N PHE A 227 -10.50 2.19 2.78
CA PHE A 227 -11.80 2.75 2.41
C PHE A 227 -12.97 2.02 3.09
N TYR A 228 -12.74 1.45 4.28
CA TYR A 228 -13.77 0.77 5.07
C TYR A 228 -14.98 1.67 5.29
N SER A 229 -16.18 1.22 4.91
CA SER A 229 -17.46 1.95 4.92
C SER A 229 -17.40 3.34 4.22
N ALA A 230 -16.48 3.56 3.29
CA ALA A 230 -16.47 4.76 2.44
C ALA A 230 -17.51 4.60 1.31
N LYS A 231 -18.78 4.55 1.69
CA LYS A 231 -19.92 4.14 0.84
C LYS A 231 -20.01 4.90 -0.50
N SER A 232 -19.60 6.16 -0.52
CA SER A 232 -19.64 7.01 -1.70
C SER A 232 -18.43 6.87 -2.63
N PHE A 233 -17.30 6.37 -2.12
CA PHE A 233 -16.01 6.41 -2.82
C PHE A 233 -16.05 5.66 -4.16
N ASN A 234 -15.67 6.34 -5.24
CA ASN A 234 -15.65 5.76 -6.59
C ASN A 234 -14.63 6.47 -7.48
N GLN A 235 -13.44 6.74 -6.96
CA GLN A 235 -12.35 7.38 -7.70
C GLN A 235 -11.40 6.33 -8.28
N ASP A 236 -10.89 6.60 -9.48
CA ASP A 236 -9.89 5.76 -10.14
C ASP A 236 -8.54 5.83 -9.40
N ILE A 237 -8.09 4.68 -8.92
CA ILE A 237 -6.80 4.44 -8.25
C ILE A 237 -6.01 3.31 -8.93
N SER A 238 -6.34 3.01 -10.19
CA SER A 238 -5.71 1.95 -11.01
C SER A 238 -4.22 2.17 -11.26
N LYS A 239 -3.71 3.40 -11.06
CA LYS A 239 -2.31 3.78 -11.26
C LYS A 239 -1.42 3.55 -10.03
N TRP A 240 -2.00 3.20 -8.88
CA TRP A 240 -1.20 2.91 -7.70
C TRP A 240 -0.32 1.69 -7.91
N ASN A 241 0.89 1.76 -7.36
CA ASN A 241 1.79 0.64 -7.28
C ASN A 241 1.49 -0.14 -5.99
N THR A 242 1.08 -1.40 -6.15
CA THR A 242 0.75 -2.33 -5.05
C THR A 242 1.75 -3.46 -4.88
N SER A 243 2.89 -3.46 -5.60
CA SER A 243 3.84 -4.58 -5.65
C SER A 243 4.54 -4.91 -4.32
N ASN A 244 4.31 -4.09 -3.29
CA ASN A 244 4.82 -4.29 -1.93
C ASN A 244 3.71 -4.55 -0.91
N ALA A 245 2.44 -4.54 -1.34
CA ALA A 245 1.31 -4.83 -0.46
C ALA A 245 1.34 -6.28 0.01
N GLU A 246 1.23 -6.48 1.31
CA GLU A 246 1.07 -7.79 1.94
C GLU A 246 -0.32 -7.95 2.57
N ASN A 247 -0.96 -6.85 2.96
CA ASN A 247 -2.29 -6.84 3.58
C ASN A 247 -3.24 -5.87 2.87
N MET A 248 -4.37 -6.38 2.40
CA MET A 248 -5.46 -5.61 1.79
C MET A 248 -6.82 -5.93 2.45
N SER A 249 -6.84 -6.46 3.68
CA SER A 249 -8.11 -6.84 4.32
C SER A 249 -9.04 -5.66 4.51
N ALA A 250 -10.31 -5.89 4.18
CA ALA A 250 -11.41 -4.95 4.29
C ALA A 250 -11.15 -3.59 3.63
N MET A 251 -10.27 -3.53 2.61
CA MET A 251 -9.90 -2.28 1.95
C MET A 251 -11.12 -1.55 1.39
N PHE A 252 -12.09 -2.26 0.80
CA PHE A 252 -13.33 -1.72 0.25
C PHE A 252 -14.58 -2.31 0.92
N PHE A 253 -14.45 -2.77 2.17
CA PHE A 253 -15.58 -3.21 2.98
C PHE A 253 -16.65 -2.12 3.01
N GLU A 254 -17.90 -2.43 2.64
CA GLU A 254 -19.03 -1.49 2.50
C GLU A 254 -18.74 -0.25 1.65
N ALA A 255 -17.78 -0.29 0.71
CA ALA A 255 -17.61 0.76 -0.29
C ALA A 255 -18.65 0.60 -1.41
N GLU A 256 -19.93 0.79 -1.05
CA GLU A 256 -21.11 0.39 -1.83
C GLU A 256 -21.10 0.85 -3.29
N LYS A 257 -20.54 2.03 -3.59
CA LYS A 257 -20.49 2.61 -4.95
C LYS A 257 -19.19 2.34 -5.71
N PHE A 258 -18.20 1.71 -5.10
CA PHE A 258 -16.89 1.53 -5.70
C PHE A 258 -16.96 0.54 -6.88
N ASN A 259 -16.58 1.00 -8.08
CA ASN A 259 -16.57 0.18 -9.28
C ASN A 259 -15.54 0.72 -10.29
N LYS A 260 -14.26 0.67 -9.91
CA LYS A 260 -13.13 1.13 -10.72
C LYS A 260 -12.15 0.01 -11.02
N PRO A 261 -11.50 0.02 -12.20
CA PRO A 261 -10.61 -1.05 -12.61
C PRO A 261 -9.41 -1.19 -11.65
N LEU A 262 -9.08 -2.43 -11.32
CA LEU A 262 -7.94 -2.82 -10.49
C LEU A 262 -7.09 -3.92 -11.14
N ASP A 263 -7.32 -4.21 -12.42
CA ASP A 263 -6.70 -5.30 -13.18
C ASP A 263 -5.17 -5.16 -13.30
N LYS A 264 -4.64 -3.96 -13.09
CA LYS A 264 -3.20 -3.63 -13.15
C LYS A 264 -2.48 -3.71 -11.81
N TRP A 265 -3.21 -3.94 -10.72
CA TRP A 265 -2.59 -4.09 -9.42
C TRP A 265 -1.79 -5.39 -9.35
N ASP A 266 -0.56 -5.28 -8.84
CA ASP A 266 0.26 -6.42 -8.47
C ASP A 266 -0.10 -6.84 -7.04
N VAL A 267 -0.70 -8.02 -6.90
CA VAL A 267 -1.08 -8.60 -5.60
C VAL A 267 -0.25 -9.83 -5.26
N SER A 268 0.88 -10.05 -5.95
CA SER A 268 1.72 -11.24 -5.82
C SER A 268 2.30 -11.48 -4.43
N LYS A 269 2.34 -10.45 -3.58
CA LYS A 269 2.80 -10.53 -2.18
C LYS A 269 1.67 -10.47 -1.15
N VAL A 270 0.44 -10.22 -1.59
CA VAL A 270 -0.71 -10.11 -0.68
C VAL A 270 -0.98 -11.50 -0.11
N LYS A 271 -1.13 -11.55 1.22
CA LYS A 271 -1.46 -12.77 1.97
C LYS A 271 -2.88 -12.74 2.50
N ASP A 272 -3.37 -11.55 2.80
CA ASP A 272 -4.66 -11.31 3.45
C ASP A 272 -5.53 -10.38 2.58
N MET A 273 -6.65 -10.95 2.12
CA MET A 273 -7.74 -10.25 1.41
C MET A 273 -9.10 -10.49 2.11
N GLU A 274 -9.09 -10.77 3.42
CA GLU A 274 -10.32 -10.91 4.21
C GLU A 274 -11.24 -9.71 3.94
N SER A 275 -12.51 -9.98 3.56
CA SER A 275 -13.56 -8.99 3.36
C SER A 275 -13.22 -7.84 2.38
N ILE A 276 -12.27 -8.03 1.45
CA ILE A 276 -11.75 -6.95 0.59
C ILE A 276 -12.85 -6.17 -0.15
N PHE A 277 -13.88 -6.85 -0.68
CA PHE A 277 -15.04 -6.27 -1.36
C PHE A 277 -16.38 -6.62 -0.69
N ASP A 278 -16.36 -6.98 0.59
CA ASP A 278 -17.58 -7.32 1.33
C ASP A 278 -18.53 -6.11 1.36
N GLY A 279 -19.75 -6.26 0.87
CA GLY A 279 -20.72 -5.16 0.77
C GLY A 279 -20.41 -4.11 -0.31
N ALA A 280 -19.41 -4.33 -1.19
CA ALA A 280 -19.18 -3.48 -2.36
C ALA A 280 -20.21 -3.77 -3.47
N THR A 281 -21.47 -3.40 -3.21
CA THR A 281 -22.66 -3.94 -3.89
C THR A 281 -22.65 -3.85 -5.43
N VAL A 282 -22.03 -2.82 -5.99
CA VAL A 282 -21.99 -2.58 -7.45
C VAL A 282 -20.66 -2.95 -8.12
N PHE A 283 -19.69 -3.47 -7.35
CA PHE A 283 -18.37 -3.81 -7.86
C PHE A 283 -18.44 -4.97 -8.86
N ASN A 284 -17.94 -4.76 -10.08
CA ASN A 284 -17.95 -5.77 -11.15
C ASN A 284 -16.78 -5.56 -12.13
N GLN A 285 -15.56 -5.46 -11.60
CA GLN A 285 -14.34 -5.21 -12.39
C GLN A 285 -13.47 -6.45 -12.51
N ASN A 286 -12.75 -6.58 -13.62
CA ASN A 286 -11.94 -7.75 -13.91
C ASN A 286 -10.74 -7.85 -12.96
N LEU A 287 -10.60 -9.00 -12.29
CA LEU A 287 -9.49 -9.32 -11.37
C LEU A 287 -8.70 -10.55 -11.81
N ASN A 288 -9.00 -11.12 -12.98
CA ASN A 288 -8.44 -12.39 -13.41
C ASN A 288 -6.92 -12.32 -13.72
N ASN A 289 -6.36 -11.12 -13.85
CA ASN A 289 -4.93 -10.92 -14.08
C ASN A 289 -4.11 -10.84 -12.78
N TRP A 290 -4.77 -10.88 -11.62
CA TRP A 290 -4.08 -10.89 -10.33
C TRP A 290 -3.27 -12.17 -10.13
N THR A 291 -2.03 -12.02 -9.66
CA THR A 291 -1.20 -13.15 -9.24
C THR A 291 -1.49 -13.47 -7.78
N THR A 292 -2.28 -14.50 -7.50
CA THR A 292 -2.81 -14.77 -6.15
C THR A 292 -2.11 -15.90 -5.40
N SER A 293 -0.99 -16.42 -5.90
CA SER A 293 -0.31 -17.58 -5.34
C SER A 293 0.17 -17.41 -3.89
N SER A 294 0.24 -16.18 -3.37
CA SER A 294 0.62 -15.89 -1.99
C SER A 294 -0.56 -15.77 -1.02
N LEU A 295 -1.80 -15.80 -1.51
CA LEU A 295 -2.99 -15.64 -0.68
C LEU A 295 -3.15 -16.80 0.30
N VAL A 296 -3.50 -16.47 1.53
CA VAL A 296 -3.78 -17.40 2.62
C VAL A 296 -5.21 -17.24 3.13
N GLU A 297 -5.71 -16.01 3.16
CA GLU A 297 -7.02 -15.65 3.72
C GLU A 297 -7.95 -15.00 2.68
N LEU A 298 -9.15 -15.55 2.52
CA LEU A 298 -10.19 -15.09 1.59
C LEU A 298 -11.59 -15.01 2.21
N THR A 299 -11.71 -15.13 3.53
CA THR A 299 -12.99 -15.02 4.25
C THR A 299 -13.74 -13.75 3.84
N TYR A 300 -15.01 -13.91 3.44
CA TYR A 300 -15.94 -12.85 3.01
C TYR A 300 -15.46 -11.95 1.85
N GLY A 301 -14.45 -12.35 1.07
CA GLY A 301 -13.82 -11.49 0.07
C GLY A 301 -14.78 -10.81 -0.93
N PHE A 302 -15.87 -11.48 -1.32
CA PHE A 302 -16.94 -10.95 -2.18
C PHE A 302 -18.33 -11.08 -1.56
N ARG A 303 -18.43 -11.21 -0.23
CA ARG A 303 -19.74 -11.29 0.43
C ARG A 303 -20.56 -10.04 0.10
N GLY A 304 -21.83 -10.18 -0.26
CA GLY A 304 -22.69 -9.03 -0.59
C GLY A 304 -22.22 -8.17 -1.78
N ALA A 305 -21.22 -8.60 -2.57
CA ALA A 305 -20.84 -7.97 -3.83
C ALA A 305 -21.86 -8.33 -4.91
N LEU A 306 -23.08 -7.80 -4.78
CA LEU A 306 -24.30 -8.26 -5.45
C LEU A 306 -24.17 -8.39 -6.98
N LYS A 307 -23.39 -7.48 -7.60
CA LYS A 307 -23.17 -7.39 -9.06
C LYS A 307 -21.90 -8.07 -9.56
N PHE A 308 -21.08 -8.65 -8.69
CA PHE A 308 -19.81 -9.23 -9.09
C PHE A 308 -20.02 -10.51 -9.92
N ASN A 309 -19.56 -10.50 -11.17
CA ASN A 309 -19.64 -11.65 -12.07
C ASN A 309 -18.47 -11.69 -13.06
N GLN A 310 -17.25 -11.42 -12.59
CA GLN A 310 -16.03 -11.42 -13.40
C GLN A 310 -15.23 -12.70 -13.22
N PRO A 311 -14.53 -13.18 -14.27
CA PRO A 311 -13.79 -14.43 -14.21
C PRO A 311 -12.68 -14.39 -13.15
N LEU A 312 -12.48 -15.53 -12.48
CA LEU A 312 -11.44 -15.77 -11.48
C LEU A 312 -10.71 -17.12 -11.74
N ASP A 313 -10.83 -17.67 -12.95
CA ASP A 313 -10.30 -18.97 -13.33
C ASP A 313 -8.76 -19.03 -13.28
N LYS A 314 -8.08 -17.89 -13.36
CA LYS A 314 -6.62 -17.79 -13.25
C LYS A 314 -6.10 -17.62 -11.82
N TRP A 315 -6.98 -17.45 -10.84
CA TRP A 315 -6.56 -17.34 -9.45
C TRP A 315 -5.96 -18.67 -8.98
N ASP A 316 -4.73 -18.61 -8.49
CA ASP A 316 -4.12 -19.69 -7.72
C ASP A 316 -4.57 -19.55 -6.26
N VAL A 317 -5.40 -20.48 -5.80
CA VAL A 317 -5.90 -20.57 -4.42
C VAL A 317 -5.25 -21.72 -3.65
N SER A 318 -4.17 -22.31 -4.18
CA SER A 318 -3.55 -23.51 -3.60
C SER A 318 -2.96 -23.31 -2.21
N ASN A 319 -2.68 -22.07 -1.78
CA ASN A 319 -2.20 -21.74 -0.44
C ASN A 319 -3.30 -21.22 0.51
N VAL A 320 -4.51 -21.01 0.00
CA VAL A 320 -5.64 -20.48 0.79
C VAL A 320 -6.08 -21.50 1.83
N LYS A 321 -6.30 -21.01 3.05
CA LYS A 321 -6.73 -21.80 4.21
C LYS A 321 -8.20 -21.69 4.49
N THR A 322 -8.81 -20.55 4.22
CA THR A 322 -10.23 -20.33 4.51
C THR A 322 -10.89 -19.52 3.39
N MET A 323 -12.12 -19.93 3.06
CA MET A 323 -12.98 -19.32 2.06
C MET A 323 -14.40 -19.10 2.63
N ASP A 324 -14.49 -18.90 3.95
CA ASP A 324 -15.77 -18.73 4.63
C ASP A 324 -16.54 -17.55 4.03
N GLY A 325 -17.77 -17.81 3.60
CA GLY A 325 -18.65 -16.82 3.00
C GLY A 325 -18.08 -16.07 1.79
N LEU A 326 -17.05 -16.59 1.11
CA LEU A 326 -16.34 -15.86 0.05
C LEU A 326 -17.30 -15.24 -1.00
N PHE A 327 -18.34 -15.95 -1.41
CA PHE A 327 -19.36 -15.50 -2.35
C PHE A 327 -20.76 -15.45 -1.73
N SER A 328 -20.88 -15.40 -0.40
CA SER A 328 -22.17 -15.29 0.27
C SER A 328 -22.90 -14.04 -0.23
N GLU A 329 -24.15 -14.16 -0.67
CA GLU A 329 -24.95 -13.07 -1.23
C GLU A 329 -24.39 -12.41 -2.50
N ALA A 330 -23.36 -12.97 -3.15
CA ALA A 330 -22.90 -12.53 -4.46
C ALA A 330 -23.89 -13.00 -5.55
N TYR A 331 -25.04 -12.33 -5.63
CA TYR A 331 -26.23 -12.81 -6.35
C TYR A 331 -26.00 -13.10 -7.83
N GLU A 332 -25.14 -12.34 -8.52
CA GLU A 332 -24.87 -12.51 -9.95
C GLU A 332 -23.67 -13.42 -10.26
N PHE A 333 -22.91 -13.86 -9.26
CA PHE A 333 -21.68 -14.62 -9.49
C PHE A 333 -21.97 -16.02 -10.03
N ASN A 334 -21.49 -16.31 -11.25
CA ASN A 334 -21.61 -17.63 -11.87
C ASN A 334 -20.41 -17.98 -12.76
N GLN A 335 -19.22 -17.51 -12.40
CA GLN A 335 -18.01 -17.70 -13.21
C GLN A 335 -17.34 -19.03 -12.93
N ASN A 336 -16.66 -19.58 -13.94
CA ASN A 336 -16.00 -20.87 -13.85
C ASN A 336 -14.81 -20.83 -12.88
N ILE A 337 -14.93 -21.57 -11.77
CA ILE A 337 -13.89 -21.79 -10.76
C ILE A 337 -13.61 -23.29 -10.53
N THR A 338 -14.02 -24.12 -11.49
CA THR A 338 -13.92 -25.59 -11.40
C THR A 338 -12.48 -26.11 -11.35
N LEU A 339 -11.52 -25.29 -11.78
CA LEU A 339 -10.08 -25.60 -11.80
C LEU A 339 -9.32 -25.14 -10.55
N TRP A 340 -9.99 -24.51 -9.58
CA TRP A 340 -9.35 -24.09 -8.33
C TRP A 340 -8.78 -25.29 -7.54
N LYS A 341 -7.55 -25.11 -7.03
CA LYS A 341 -6.85 -26.11 -6.23
C LYS A 341 -7.18 -25.92 -4.74
N THR A 342 -8.20 -26.61 -4.25
CA THR A 342 -8.74 -26.40 -2.89
C THR A 342 -8.13 -27.31 -1.81
N SER A 343 -7.11 -28.13 -2.12
CA SER A 343 -6.58 -29.18 -1.24
C SER A 343 -5.99 -28.70 0.09
N ASN A 344 -5.77 -27.38 0.25
CA ASN A 344 -5.27 -26.76 1.47
C ASN A 344 -6.33 -25.99 2.26
N VAL A 345 -7.55 -25.88 1.74
CA VAL A 345 -8.65 -25.17 2.41
C VAL A 345 -9.16 -26.02 3.57
N GLU A 346 -9.32 -25.37 4.72
CA GLU A 346 -9.72 -25.95 6.00
C GLU A 346 -11.17 -25.56 6.36
N SER A 347 -11.66 -24.41 5.86
CA SER A 347 -13.02 -23.92 6.09
C SER A 347 -13.64 -23.30 4.83
N MET A 348 -14.91 -23.63 4.58
CA MET A 348 -15.76 -23.13 3.48
C MET A 348 -17.20 -22.85 3.98
N ASN A 349 -17.36 -22.49 5.26
CA ASN A 349 -18.66 -22.22 5.85
C ASN A 349 -19.38 -21.10 5.09
N GLY A 350 -20.61 -21.34 4.65
CA GLY A 350 -21.43 -20.35 3.97
C GLY A 350 -20.87 -19.84 2.63
N MET A 351 -19.87 -20.50 2.03
CA MET A 351 -19.12 -19.98 0.87
C MET A 351 -20.01 -19.44 -0.27
N PHE A 352 -21.12 -20.11 -0.57
CA PHE A 352 -22.10 -19.72 -1.59
C PHE A 352 -23.50 -19.48 -1.00
N SER A 353 -23.62 -19.15 0.29
CA SER A 353 -24.93 -18.89 0.90
C SER A 353 -25.63 -17.76 0.14
N ASP A 354 -26.86 -18.01 -0.34
CA ASP A 354 -27.65 -17.07 -1.14
C ASP A 354 -26.97 -16.54 -2.44
N ALA A 355 -25.95 -17.22 -2.98
CA ALA A 355 -25.32 -16.88 -4.26
C ALA A 355 -26.20 -17.32 -5.45
N LYS A 356 -27.35 -16.66 -5.62
CA LYS A 356 -28.50 -17.13 -6.42
C LYS A 356 -28.19 -17.61 -7.85
N ALA A 357 -27.27 -16.97 -8.57
CA ALA A 357 -26.93 -17.34 -9.95
C ALA A 357 -25.94 -18.51 -10.08
N PHE A 358 -25.28 -18.92 -8.99
CA PHE A 358 -24.16 -19.85 -9.04
C PHE A 358 -24.61 -21.29 -9.40
N ASN A 359 -24.02 -21.85 -10.46
CA ASN A 359 -24.39 -23.18 -10.99
C ASN A 359 -23.21 -23.96 -11.63
N GLN A 360 -21.99 -23.72 -11.16
CA GLN A 360 -20.79 -24.40 -11.67
C GLN A 360 -20.61 -25.80 -11.08
N ASN A 361 -19.98 -26.71 -11.83
CA ASN A 361 -19.71 -28.07 -11.35
C ASN A 361 -18.40 -28.14 -10.53
N LEU A 362 -18.53 -28.20 -9.22
CA LEU A 362 -17.44 -28.26 -8.24
C LEU A 362 -17.14 -29.69 -7.77
N SER A 363 -17.69 -30.73 -8.40
CA SER A 363 -17.52 -32.13 -7.98
C SER A 363 -16.06 -32.61 -7.95
N ASN A 364 -15.17 -31.89 -8.65
CA ASN A 364 -13.75 -32.22 -8.78
C ASN A 364 -12.86 -31.57 -7.73
N TRP A 365 -13.39 -30.69 -6.87
CA TRP A 365 -12.61 -30.05 -5.82
C TRP A 365 -12.12 -31.04 -4.76
N ASP A 366 -10.84 -30.92 -4.37
CA ASP A 366 -10.29 -31.67 -3.24
C ASP A 366 -10.64 -30.94 -1.94
N VAL A 367 -11.59 -31.48 -1.20
CA VAL A 367 -12.11 -30.92 0.06
C VAL A 367 -11.77 -31.79 1.28
N LYS A 368 -10.75 -32.66 1.17
CA LYS A 368 -10.41 -33.60 2.26
C LYS A 368 -10.01 -32.93 3.57
N LYS A 369 -9.45 -31.72 3.51
CA LYS A 369 -9.04 -30.93 4.69
C LYS A 369 -10.14 -30.02 5.24
N VAL A 370 -11.27 -29.88 4.55
CA VAL A 370 -12.33 -28.98 4.97
C VAL A 370 -13.05 -29.59 6.17
N GLY A 371 -12.84 -29.00 7.34
CA GLY A 371 -13.49 -29.41 8.59
C GLY A 371 -14.79 -28.67 8.86
N ASN A 372 -14.95 -27.48 8.29
CA ASN A 372 -16.15 -26.65 8.44
C ASN A 372 -16.69 -26.24 7.06
N TYR A 373 -17.91 -26.63 6.77
CA TYR A 373 -18.63 -26.33 5.51
C TYR A 373 -20.13 -26.15 5.75
N GLN A 374 -20.53 -25.77 6.98
CA GLN A 374 -21.95 -25.53 7.25
C GLN A 374 -22.49 -24.47 6.30
N ASN A 375 -23.75 -24.56 5.91
CA ASN A 375 -24.39 -23.59 5.01
C ASN A 375 -23.69 -23.36 3.65
N PHE A 376 -22.74 -24.22 3.22
CA PHE A 376 -21.93 -24.03 2.00
C PHE A 376 -22.75 -23.57 0.79
N ALA A 377 -23.94 -24.14 0.63
CA ALA A 377 -24.88 -23.92 -0.46
C ALA A 377 -26.29 -23.47 0.02
N ASN A 378 -26.40 -22.96 1.27
CA ASN A 378 -27.70 -22.55 1.81
C ASN A 378 -28.33 -21.45 0.94
N GLY A 379 -29.61 -21.52 0.62
CA GLY A 379 -30.27 -20.51 -0.22
C GLY A 379 -29.82 -20.45 -1.70
N LEU A 380 -28.94 -21.35 -2.17
CA LEU A 380 -28.67 -21.50 -3.60
C LEU A 380 -29.95 -21.91 -4.36
N GLN A 381 -30.15 -21.36 -5.57
CA GLN A 381 -31.31 -21.70 -6.40
C GLN A 381 -31.32 -23.18 -6.79
N SER A 382 -32.52 -23.69 -7.12
CA SER A 382 -32.80 -25.10 -7.45
C SER A 382 -32.00 -25.69 -8.62
N THR A 383 -31.29 -24.86 -9.40
CA THR A 383 -30.46 -25.31 -10.52
C THR A 383 -29.15 -25.98 -10.09
N MET A 384 -28.68 -25.75 -8.86
CA MET A 384 -27.51 -26.44 -8.30
C MET A 384 -27.92 -27.83 -7.78
N THR A 385 -27.48 -28.87 -8.48
CA THR A 385 -27.76 -30.26 -8.12
C THR A 385 -26.65 -30.85 -7.25
N LYS A 386 -26.98 -31.85 -6.41
CA LYS A 386 -26.03 -32.43 -5.45
C LYS A 386 -24.79 -33.05 -6.12
N ASP A 387 -24.91 -33.56 -7.34
CA ASP A 387 -23.82 -34.14 -8.12
C ASP A 387 -22.78 -33.09 -8.56
N LYS A 388 -23.15 -31.81 -8.61
CA LYS A 388 -22.24 -30.70 -8.92
C LYS A 388 -21.46 -30.19 -7.71
N LEU A 389 -21.78 -30.65 -6.50
CA LEU A 389 -21.15 -30.15 -5.28
C LEU A 389 -19.89 -30.97 -4.92
N PRO A 390 -18.94 -30.38 -4.17
CA PRO A 390 -17.82 -31.12 -3.63
C PRO A 390 -18.29 -32.23 -2.67
N LYS A 391 -17.55 -33.33 -2.63
CA LYS A 391 -17.82 -34.45 -1.71
C LYS A 391 -17.07 -34.26 -0.40
N PHE A 392 -17.68 -33.57 0.55
CA PHE A 392 -17.11 -33.37 1.89
C PHE A 392 -17.06 -34.68 2.69
N ASN A 393 -15.98 -34.87 3.46
CA ASN A 393 -15.87 -36.00 4.38
C ASN A 393 -16.71 -35.69 5.63
N ASN A 394 -17.54 -36.64 6.07
CA ASN A 394 -18.42 -36.55 7.24
C ASN A 394 -19.63 -35.60 7.11
N MET A 395 -20.58 -35.87 6.20
CA MET A 395 -21.94 -35.32 6.36
C MET A 395 -22.49 -35.81 7.71
N ASN A 396 -22.51 -34.95 8.73
CA ASN A 396 -23.24 -35.28 9.95
C ASN A 396 -24.71 -35.35 9.57
N LYS A 397 -25.41 -36.41 10.01
CA LYS A 397 -26.81 -36.69 9.68
C LYS A 397 -27.82 -35.59 10.11
N GLY A 398 -27.37 -34.48 10.70
CA GLY A 398 -28.19 -33.30 11.04
C GLY A 398 -28.15 -32.16 10.01
N ASP A 399 -27.37 -32.32 8.94
CA ASP A 399 -27.12 -31.30 7.91
C ASP A 399 -28.20 -31.26 6.80
N GLU A 400 -29.44 -31.61 7.11
CA GLU A 400 -30.55 -31.58 6.14
C GLU A 400 -30.95 -30.15 5.72
N HIS A 401 -30.46 -29.13 6.43
CA HIS A 401 -30.68 -27.71 6.13
C HIS A 401 -29.66 -27.09 5.16
N ILE A 402 -28.67 -27.84 4.67
CA ILE A 402 -27.61 -27.33 3.78
C ILE A 402 -28.14 -26.92 2.39
N TYR A 403 -29.32 -27.41 2.00
CA TYR A 403 -29.89 -27.18 0.68
C TYR A 403 -31.24 -26.47 0.85
N GLY A 404 -31.36 -25.25 0.30
CA GLY A 404 -32.53 -24.36 0.41
C GLY A 404 -33.85 -24.87 -0.19
N LEU A 405 -34.18 -26.14 -0.04
CA LEU A 405 -35.53 -26.64 -0.18
C LEU A 405 -36.22 -26.51 1.18
N LYS A 406 -36.86 -25.36 1.42
CA LYS A 406 -38.06 -25.38 2.27
C LYS A 406 -39.08 -26.26 1.53
N LYS A 407 -39.47 -27.37 2.15
CA LYS A 407 -40.63 -28.16 1.74
C LYS A 407 -41.88 -27.30 1.68
#